data_AF-A0A1H3UAF2-F1
#
_entry.id   AF-A0A1H3UAF2-F1
#
_cell.length_a   1.000
_cell.length_b   1.000
_cell.length_c   1.000
_cell.angle_alpha   90.00
_cell.angle_beta   90.00
_cell.angle_gamma   90.00
#
_symmetry.space_group_name_H-M   'P 1'
#
loop_
_entity.id
_entity.type
_entity.pdbx_description
1 polymer ?
#
loop_
_entity_poly.entity_id
_entity_poly.type
_entity_poly.pdbx_seq_one_letter_code
_entity_poly.pdbx_strand_id
1 'polypeptide(L)'
;IADRHPVHRARLLKDWLARHHDRIEMHFLPGYCPELNPVELLNGDIKHHVTATTSPRTKSELAAATRTHLRRRQNQPDHVRALFGKEEVRYAAD
;
A
#
# COMPACT_ATOMS: atom_id res chain seq x y z
N ILE A 1 -9.12 1.98 2.17
CA ILE A 1 -9.20 1.43 0.80
C ILE A 1 -8.50 0.08 0.78
N ALA A 2 -9.13 -0.97 0.24
CA ALA A 2 -8.54 -2.30 0.11
C ALA A 2 -9.06 -3.05 -1.12
N ASP A 3 -8.32 -4.05 -1.58
CA ASP A 3 -8.81 -4.98 -2.61
C ASP A 3 -9.83 -5.99 -2.01
N ARG A 4 -10.26 -6.96 -2.83
CA ARG A 4 -11.25 -7.97 -2.44
C ARG A 4 -10.64 -9.29 -1.95
N HIS A 5 -9.37 -9.34 -1.57
CA HIS A 5 -8.74 -10.53 -1.01
C HIS A 5 -9.60 -11.04 0.17
N PRO A 6 -9.82 -12.38 0.30
CA PRO A 6 -10.74 -12.92 1.30
C PRO A 6 -10.50 -12.42 2.73
N VAL A 7 -9.24 -12.15 3.09
CA VAL A 7 -8.86 -11.61 4.40
C VAL A 7 -9.46 -10.23 4.67
N HIS A 8 -9.59 -9.37 3.65
CA HIS A 8 -10.21 -8.04 3.78
C HIS A 8 -11.74 -8.11 3.83
N ARG A 9 -12.34 -9.26 3.51
CA ARG A 9 -13.79 -9.47 3.54
C ARG A 9 -14.25 -10.44 4.63
N ALA A 10 -13.33 -10.91 5.47
CA ALA A 10 -13.61 -11.83 6.55
C ALA A 10 -14.65 -11.23 7.52
N ARG A 11 -15.56 -12.08 8.03
CA ARG A 11 -16.62 -11.66 8.96
C ARG A 11 -16.06 -10.92 10.18
N LEU A 12 -14.99 -11.46 10.76
CA LEU A 12 -14.29 -10.85 11.90
C LEU A 12 -13.90 -9.38 11.65
N LEU A 13 -13.37 -9.08 10.46
CA LEU A 13 -12.97 -7.73 10.10
C LEU A 13 -14.19 -6.83 9.88
N LYS A 14 -15.25 -7.33 9.23
CA LYS A 14 -16.51 -6.58 9.04
C LYS A 14 -17.15 -6.20 10.38
N ASP A 15 -17.23 -7.14 11.30
CA ASP A 15 -17.80 -6.91 12.65
C ASP A 15 -16.95 -5.90 13.43
N TRP A 16 -15.63 -5.94 13.27
CA TRP A 16 -14.74 -4.96 13.86
C TRP A 16 -14.90 -3.57 13.24
N LEU A 17 -14.96 -3.46 11.90
CA LEU A 17 -15.17 -2.18 11.21
C LEU A 17 -16.52 -1.55 11.55
N ALA A 18 -17.59 -2.35 11.67
CA ALA A 18 -18.91 -1.84 12.07
C ALA A 18 -18.89 -1.18 13.46
N ARG A 19 -18.10 -1.71 14.39
CA ARG A 19 -17.90 -1.14 15.73
C ARG A 19 -17.03 0.12 15.76
N HIS A 20 -16.31 0.43 14.68
CA HIS A 20 -15.38 1.56 14.57
C HIS A 20 -15.72 2.48 13.39
N HIS A 21 -16.96 2.45 12.91
CA HIS A 21 -17.40 3.19 11.72
C HIS A 21 -17.32 4.72 11.91
N ASP A 22 -17.32 5.18 13.16
CA ASP A 22 -17.10 6.57 13.55
C ASP A 22 -15.66 7.05 13.31
N ARG A 23 -14.72 6.12 13.15
CA ARG A 23 -13.29 6.42 12.97
C ARG A 23 -12.70 5.89 11.67
N ILE A 24 -13.32 4.88 11.07
CA ILE A 24 -12.76 4.15 9.93
C ILE A 24 -13.85 3.91 8.90
N GLU A 25 -13.69 4.52 7.73
CA GLU A 25 -14.46 4.22 6.54
C GLU A 25 -13.68 3.25 5.63
N MET A 26 -14.35 2.18 5.19
CA MET A 26 -13.73 1.15 4.36
C MET A 26 -14.31 1.17 2.93
N HIS A 27 -13.43 1.46 1.96
CA HIS A 27 -13.74 1.36 0.53
C HIS A 27 -13.09 0.11 -0.08
N PHE A 28 -13.91 -0.75 -0.71
CA PHE A 28 -13.43 -1.91 -1.44
C PHE A 28 -13.32 -1.60 -2.93
N LEU A 29 -12.16 -1.89 -3.52
CA LEU A 29 -11.95 -1.76 -4.95
C LEU A 29 -12.73 -2.84 -5.74
N PRO A 30 -13.02 -2.60 -7.02
CA PRO A 30 -13.44 -3.66 -7.94
C PRO A 30 -12.43 -4.83 -7.94
N GLY A 31 -12.91 -6.03 -8.24
CA GLY A 31 -12.04 -7.20 -8.33
C GLY A 31 -11.10 -7.08 -9.54
N TYR A 32 -9.87 -7.56 -9.39
CA TYR A 32 -8.86 -7.59 -10.47
C TYR A 32 -8.49 -6.23 -11.08
N CYS A 33 -8.64 -5.13 -10.31
CA CYS A 33 -8.23 -3.78 -10.71
C CYS A 33 -7.04 -3.27 -9.88
N PRO A 34 -5.84 -3.87 -9.99
CA PRO A 34 -4.67 -3.44 -9.22
C PRO A 34 -4.23 -2.00 -9.54
N GLU A 35 -4.51 -1.49 -10.74
CA GLU A 35 -4.23 -0.13 -11.18
C GLU A 35 -4.94 0.94 -10.36
N LEU A 36 -6.07 0.57 -9.74
CA LEU A 36 -6.81 1.45 -8.84
C LEU A 36 -6.23 1.43 -7.42
N ASN A 37 -5.34 0.52 -7.06
CA ASN A 37 -4.83 0.43 -5.70
C ASN A 37 -3.56 1.29 -5.52
N PRO A 38 -3.60 2.41 -4.76
CA PRO A 38 -2.44 3.30 -4.59
C PRO A 38 -1.22 2.59 -3.97
N VAL A 39 -1.43 1.52 -3.21
CA VAL A 39 -0.31 0.74 -2.63
C VAL A 39 0.56 0.11 -3.72
N GLU A 40 0.02 -0.16 -4.91
CA GLU A 40 0.80 -0.74 -6.00
C GLU A 40 1.89 0.21 -6.52
N LEU A 41 1.68 1.53 -6.42
CA LEU A 41 2.70 2.51 -6.77
C LEU A 41 3.85 2.53 -5.76
N LEU A 42 3.53 2.44 -4.47
CA LEU A 42 4.54 2.28 -3.42
C LEU A 42 5.26 0.94 -3.56
N ASN A 43 4.55 -0.14 -3.87
CA ASN A 43 5.14 -1.46 -4.10
C ASN A 43 6.09 -1.45 -5.31
N GLY A 44 5.72 -0.76 -6.39
CA GLY A 44 6.57 -0.55 -7.56
C GLY A 44 7.86 0.17 -7.20
N ASP A 45 7.76 1.26 -6.43
CA ASP A 45 8.90 2.02 -5.93
C ASP A 45 9.84 1.18 -5.04
N ILE A 46 9.27 0.42 -4.09
CA ILE A 46 10.03 -0.51 -3.24
C ILE A 46 10.74 -1.56 -4.09
N LYS A 47 10.02 -2.22 -4.99
CA LYS A 47 10.58 -3.29 -5.84
C LYS A 47 11.72 -2.74 -6.66
N HIS A 48 11.52 -1.61 -7.34
CA HIS A 48 12.55 -0.97 -8.15
C HIS A 48 13.80 -0.63 -7.34
N HIS A 49 13.65 -0.01 -6.18
CA HIS A 49 14.80 0.37 -5.35
C HIS A 49 15.52 -0.86 -4.78
N VAL A 50 14.80 -1.73 -4.07
CA VAL A 50 15.39 -2.85 -3.33
C VAL A 50 16.08 -3.85 -4.26
N THR A 51 15.51 -4.12 -5.45
CA THR A 51 16.17 -5.03 -6.41
C THR A 51 17.35 -4.37 -7.11
N ALA A 52 17.32 -3.06 -7.35
CA ALA A 52 18.41 -2.35 -8.02
C ALA A 52 19.61 -2.08 -7.11
N THR A 53 19.39 -1.80 -5.81
CA THR A 53 20.46 -1.27 -4.95
C THR A 53 21.10 -2.27 -4.01
N THR A 54 20.40 -3.33 -3.61
CA THR A 54 20.82 -4.14 -2.46
C THR A 54 21.10 -5.60 -2.80
N SER A 55 20.64 -6.09 -3.97
CA SER A 55 20.77 -7.50 -4.39
C SER A 55 20.64 -8.52 -3.23
N PRO A 56 19.59 -8.42 -2.39
CA PRO A 56 19.47 -9.23 -1.18
C PRO A 56 19.44 -10.72 -1.52
N ARG A 57 20.21 -11.53 -0.78
CA ARG A 57 20.35 -12.99 -0.94
C ARG A 57 19.52 -13.76 0.08
N THR A 58 19.10 -13.10 1.16
CA THR A 58 18.27 -13.70 2.20
C THR A 58 16.97 -12.93 2.44
N LYS A 59 15.98 -13.61 3.01
CA LYS A 59 14.72 -12.97 3.44
C LYS A 59 14.96 -11.85 4.45
N SER A 60 15.94 -12.01 5.34
CA SER A 60 16.30 -11.00 6.34
C SER A 60 16.87 -9.74 5.70
N GLU A 61 17.80 -9.90 4.76
CA GLU A 61 18.36 -8.79 3.97
C GLU A 61 17.27 -8.07 3.16
N LEU A 62 16.40 -8.83 2.50
CA LEU A 62 15.28 -8.26 1.74
C LEU A 62 14.36 -7.43 2.65
N ALA A 63 14.03 -7.96 3.83
CA ALA A 63 13.21 -7.26 4.81
C ALA A 63 13.90 -6.01 5.38
N ALA A 64 15.21 -6.07 5.64
CA ALA A 64 16.00 -4.93 6.10
C ALA A 64 16.05 -3.82 5.03
N ALA A 65 16.36 -4.17 3.78
CA ALA A 65 16.39 -3.23 2.66
C ALA A 65 15.03 -2.55 2.45
N THR A 66 13.95 -3.34 2.49
CA THR A 66 12.58 -2.83 2.38
C THR A 66 12.24 -1.84 3.51
N ARG A 67 12.58 -2.18 4.76
CA ARG A 67 12.35 -1.28 5.91
C ARG A 67 13.13 0.02 5.80
N THR A 68 14.40 -0.05 5.40
CA THR A 68 15.23 1.15 5.19
C THR A 68 14.63 2.06 4.12
N HIS A 69 14.19 1.50 3.00
CA HIS A 69 13.57 2.28 1.93
C HIS A 69 12.24 2.90 2.35
N LEU A 70 11.38 2.13 3.01
CA LEU A 70 10.12 2.64 3.57
C LEU A 70 10.35 3.77 4.58
N ARG A 71 11.34 3.64 5.47
CA ARG A 71 11.70 4.70 6.42
C ARG A 71 12.18 5.95 5.70
N ARG A 72 12.94 5.82 4.60
CA ARG A 72 13.32 6.96 3.77
C ARG A 72 12.10 7.65 3.17
N ARG A 73 11.14 6.90 2.61
CA ARG A 73 9.91 7.46 2.03
C ARG A 73 9.03 8.17 3.07
N GLN A 74 8.97 7.66 4.30
CA GLN A 74 8.29 8.35 5.41
C GLN A 74 8.84 9.77 5.67
N ASN A 75 10.13 9.99 5.41
CA ASN A 75 10.78 11.30 5.54
C ASN A 75 10.73 12.15 4.24
N GLN A 76 9.99 11.69 3.22
CA GLN A 76 9.85 12.36 1.92
C GLN A 76 8.36 12.54 1.57
N PRO A 77 7.63 13.41 2.30
CA PRO A 77 6.19 13.55 2.15
C PRO A 77 5.76 13.91 0.73
N ASP A 78 6.54 14.72 0.02
CA ASP A 78 6.23 15.09 -1.37
C ASP A 78 6.28 13.89 -2.32
N HIS A 79 7.21 12.94 -2.08
CA HIS A 79 7.26 11.70 -2.87
C HIS A 79 6.05 10.83 -2.58
N VAL A 80 5.63 10.73 -1.32
CA VAL A 80 4.44 9.95 -0.94
C VAL A 80 3.18 10.57 -1.56
N ARG A 81 3.03 11.91 -1.50
CA ARG A 81 1.92 12.63 -2.13
C ARG A 81 1.91 12.44 -3.65
N ALA A 82 3.08 12.45 -4.29
CA ALA A 82 3.18 12.26 -5.73
C ALA A 82 2.65 10.89 -6.20
N LEU A 83 2.69 9.85 -5.36
CA LEU A 83 2.08 8.55 -5.69
C LEU A 83 0.58 8.68 -5.97
N PHE A 84 -0.12 9.59 -5.30
CA PHE A 84 -1.55 9.83 -5.49
C PHE A 84 -1.85 10.72 -6.71
N GLY A 85 -0.84 11.22 -7.43
CA GLY A 85 -1.01 12.08 -8.61
C GLY A 85 -1.40 11.33 -9.88
N LYS A 86 -1.19 10.01 -9.93
CA LYS A 86 -1.52 9.15 -11.08
C LYS A 86 -3.04 9.06 -11.26
N GLU A 87 -3.51 9.16 -12.50
CA GLU A 87 -4.94 9.31 -12.85
C GLU A 87 -5.82 8.25 -12.20
N GLU A 88 -5.43 6.99 -12.28
CA GLU A 88 -6.19 5.83 -11.81
C GLU A 88 -6.36 5.78 -10.28
N VAL A 89 -5.48 6.45 -9.52
CA VAL A 89 -5.49 6.45 -8.05
C VAL A 89 -5.79 7.82 -7.45
N ARG A 90 -6.07 8.82 -8.29
CA ARG A 90 -6.30 10.20 -7.85
C ARG A 90 -7.48 10.33 -6.89
N TYR A 91 -8.46 9.42 -6.98
CA TYR A 91 -9.58 9.32 -6.05
C TYR A 91 -9.15 9.13 -4.58
N ALA A 92 -7.92 8.66 -4.34
CA ALA A 92 -7.37 8.44 -3.00
C ALA A 92 -6.48 9.61 -2.51
N ALA A 93 -6.41 10.71 -3.27
CA ALA A 93 -5.64 11.91 -2.92
C ALA A 93 -6.40 12.88 -1.99
N ASP A 94 -7.73 12.70 -1.88
CA ASP A 94 -8.64 13.53 -1.09
C ASP A 94 -8.68 13.12 0.40
#